data_AF-A0A382EIW1-F1
#
_entry.id   AF-A0A382EIW1-F1
#
_cell.length_a   1.000
_cell.length_b   1.000
_cell.length_c   1.000
_cell.angle_alpha   90.00
_cell.angle_beta   90.00
_cell.angle_gamma   90.00
#
_symmetry.space_group_name_H-M   'P 1'
#
loop_
_entity.id
_entity.type
_entity.pdbx_description
1 polymer ?
#
loop_
_entity_poly.entity_id
_entity_poly.type
_entity_poly.pdbx_seq_one_letter_code
_entity_poly.pdbx_strand_id
1 'polypeptide(L)'
;MDVGGFVKMKIGSVDIATVLKSRKTRRTGLMIAFYAVLALLLYSIVASYLVESDPHLSAYDDDWDDLSAFRADLKGMGVDTTSMISSPVLLGEIENPEDTVFIVTGVEQDTISLPRFTGDVDVIQFSESEGYTTTEINAITEYVFSGGTLLVMDDFGYSAGLAENFELGYSGHQLYDEEAWARGLDYNYVWMNSSNPYDYTGTDTSGSHPCYSDADNDGIIDRLDSLPNSPVNGADTPSVSEAGLCAHHIETDSTGGQFWNFSTNYNVLLNTPSAFDKDAAESNSDNIYAWGRSTQDSYLDTNDDGQGDVGFEGGGIESDEQGPFTMAIKVCEKRDCAEDTGVPMGRAIFVSDGSALMNAIYDWEETNDGTYGDLNGKVMPNNDNRRWVLDIIAESLLM
;
A
#
# COMPACT_ATOMS: atom_id res chain seq x y z
N MET A 1 -61.18 48.72 12.26
CA MET A 1 -61.84 48.73 10.93
C MET A 1 -60.79 48.30 9.92
N ASP A 2 -61.13 47.28 9.12
CA ASP A 2 -60.44 46.64 7.99
C ASP A 2 -59.05 46.04 8.26
N VAL A 3 -58.91 44.74 8.57
CA VAL A 3 -59.15 43.51 7.77
C VAL A 3 -58.23 43.41 6.54
N GLY A 4 -57.22 42.54 6.69
CA GLY A 4 -56.23 42.22 5.67
C GLY A 4 -56.82 41.59 4.42
N GLY A 5 -56.35 42.07 3.27
CA GLY A 5 -56.59 41.49 1.96
C GLY A 5 -55.58 40.39 1.66
N PHE A 6 -55.99 39.13 1.79
CA PHE A 6 -55.28 38.01 1.18
C PHE A 6 -55.44 38.11 -0.35
N VAL A 7 -54.33 38.30 -1.04
CA VAL A 7 -54.27 38.31 -2.51
C VAL A 7 -54.66 36.92 -3.03
N LYS A 8 -55.85 36.83 -3.64
CA LYS A 8 -56.28 35.64 -4.40
C LYS A 8 -55.46 35.57 -5.70
N MET A 9 -54.41 34.76 -5.69
CA MET A 9 -53.67 34.43 -6.91
C MET A 9 -54.54 33.51 -7.78
N LYS A 10 -54.99 34.02 -8.93
CA LYS A 10 -55.77 33.27 -9.94
C LYS A 10 -54.83 32.82 -11.05
N ILE A 11 -54.66 31.51 -11.23
CA ILE A 11 -54.04 30.91 -12.41
C ILE A 11 -55.11 30.06 -13.09
N GLY A 12 -55.61 30.50 -14.25
CA GLY A 12 -56.75 29.86 -14.92
C GLY A 12 -58.06 29.98 -14.13
N SER A 13 -59.18 29.55 -14.71
CA SER A 13 -60.55 29.71 -14.17
C SER A 13 -60.86 28.87 -12.91
N VAL A 14 -59.86 28.61 -12.06
CA VAL A 14 -59.94 27.69 -10.92
C VAL A 14 -59.58 28.44 -9.64
N ASP A 15 -60.52 28.53 -8.69
CA ASP A 15 -60.29 29.13 -7.37
C ASP A 15 -59.44 28.17 -6.52
N ILE A 16 -58.13 28.42 -6.46
CA ILE A 16 -57.11 27.57 -5.81
C ILE A 16 -57.47 27.23 -4.36
N ALA A 17 -58.07 28.20 -3.63
CA ALA A 17 -58.51 28.02 -2.24
C ALA A 17 -59.66 27.00 -2.10
N THR A 18 -60.50 26.86 -3.12
CA THR A 18 -61.64 25.94 -3.15
C THR A 18 -61.19 24.53 -3.56
N VAL A 19 -60.21 24.43 -4.46
CA VAL A 19 -59.60 23.16 -4.86
C VAL A 19 -58.76 22.54 -3.75
N LEU A 20 -58.04 23.34 -2.96
CA LEU A 20 -57.27 22.89 -1.78
C LEU A 20 -58.14 22.39 -0.62
N LYS A 21 -59.40 22.86 -0.50
CA LYS A 21 -60.34 22.43 0.55
C LYS A 21 -61.07 21.11 0.23
N SER A 22 -60.96 20.60 -1.00
CA SER A 22 -61.57 19.33 -1.38
C SER A 22 -60.83 18.15 -0.72
N ARG A 23 -61.59 17.25 -0.09
CA ARG A 23 -61.10 16.01 0.54
C ARG A 23 -60.26 15.17 -0.44
N LYS A 24 -60.61 15.19 -1.73
CA LYS A 24 -59.94 14.45 -2.79
C LYS A 24 -58.57 15.05 -3.11
N THR A 25 -58.48 16.37 -3.24
CA THR A 25 -57.22 17.08 -3.49
C THR A 25 -56.27 17.00 -2.31
N ARG A 26 -56.79 17.07 -1.07
CA ARG A 26 -55.97 16.91 0.14
C ARG A 26 -55.36 15.51 0.24
N ARG A 27 -56.11 14.49 -0.15
CA ARG A 27 -55.63 13.09 -0.20
C ARG A 27 -54.58 12.90 -1.29
N THR A 28 -54.80 13.44 -2.49
CA THR A 28 -53.81 13.37 -3.58
C THR A 28 -52.53 14.14 -3.24
N GLY A 29 -52.64 15.33 -2.64
CA GLY A 29 -51.49 16.12 -2.20
C GLY A 29 -50.65 15.43 -1.13
N LEU A 30 -51.31 14.78 -0.15
CA LEU A 30 -50.63 13.94 0.85
C LEU A 30 -49.92 12.74 0.22
N MET A 31 -50.54 12.11 -0.78
CA MET A 31 -49.94 10.96 -1.47
C MET A 31 -48.71 11.38 -2.30
N ILE A 32 -48.78 12.52 -2.98
CA ILE A 32 -47.64 13.09 -3.72
C ILE A 32 -46.53 13.48 -2.75
N ALA A 33 -46.83 14.16 -1.64
CA ALA A 33 -45.84 14.53 -0.64
C ALA A 33 -45.16 13.28 -0.03
N PHE A 34 -45.94 12.23 0.24
CA PHE A 34 -45.42 10.96 0.72
C PHE A 34 -44.44 10.33 -0.28
N TYR A 35 -44.82 10.22 -1.55
CA TYR A 35 -43.92 9.65 -2.57
C TYR A 35 -42.73 10.56 -2.88
N ALA A 36 -42.87 11.88 -2.76
CA ALA A 36 -41.76 12.82 -2.92
C ALA A 36 -40.74 12.64 -1.80
N VAL A 37 -41.18 12.55 -0.54
CA VAL A 37 -40.29 12.27 0.60
C VAL A 37 -39.67 10.89 0.48
N LEU A 38 -40.43 9.88 0.05
CA LEU A 38 -39.92 8.54 -0.21
C LEU A 38 -38.82 8.56 -1.29
N ALA A 39 -39.04 9.26 -2.40
CA ALA A 39 -38.06 9.40 -3.47
C ALA A 39 -36.83 10.19 -3.02
N LEU A 40 -36.98 11.19 -2.15
CA LEU A 40 -35.88 11.97 -1.58
C LEU A 40 -35.03 11.13 -0.63
N LEU A 41 -35.67 10.30 0.21
CA LEU A 41 -34.99 9.32 1.07
C LEU A 41 -34.28 8.24 0.24
N LEU A 42 -34.92 7.77 -0.83
CA LEU A 42 -34.32 6.75 -1.71
C LEU A 42 -33.15 7.35 -2.50
N TYR A 43 -33.29 8.60 -2.96
CA TYR A 43 -32.22 9.35 -3.61
C TYR A 43 -31.07 9.64 -2.64
N SER A 44 -31.32 9.99 -1.37
CA SER A 44 -30.24 10.21 -0.40
C SER A 44 -29.46 8.93 -0.12
N ILE A 45 -30.13 7.78 -0.11
CA ILE A 45 -29.48 6.48 0.02
C ILE A 45 -28.68 6.16 -1.24
N VAL A 46 -29.24 6.32 -2.44
CA VAL A 46 -28.49 6.06 -3.68
C VAL A 46 -27.31 7.04 -3.84
N ALA A 47 -27.48 8.31 -3.48
CA ALA A 47 -26.43 9.32 -3.58
C ALA A 47 -25.28 9.07 -2.60
N SER A 48 -25.52 8.44 -1.44
CA SER A 48 -24.41 7.98 -0.57
C SER A 48 -23.64 6.79 -1.13
N TYR A 49 -24.16 6.13 -2.18
CA TYR A 49 -23.51 5.01 -2.87
C TYR A 49 -22.99 5.38 -4.26
N LEU A 50 -23.05 6.66 -4.64
CA LEU A 50 -22.47 7.15 -5.90
C LEU A 50 -21.26 7.98 -5.54
N VAL A 51 -20.09 7.33 -5.49
CA VAL A 51 -18.81 8.03 -5.44
C VAL A 51 -18.44 8.40 -6.88
N GLU A 52 -18.23 9.69 -7.15
CA GLU A 52 -17.60 10.11 -8.40
C GLU A 52 -16.12 9.71 -8.32
N SER A 53 -15.70 8.68 -9.05
CA SER A 53 -14.28 8.40 -9.30
C SER A 53 -13.88 8.95 -10.67
N ASP A 54 -12.73 9.59 -10.73
CA ASP A 54 -12.10 9.91 -12.00
C ASP A 54 -11.63 8.58 -12.63
N PRO A 55 -11.79 8.37 -13.95
CA PRO A 55 -11.28 7.17 -14.59
C PRO A 55 -9.75 7.22 -14.57
N HIS A 56 -9.13 6.42 -13.70
CA HIS A 56 -7.68 6.30 -13.65
C HIS A 56 -7.14 5.69 -14.96
N LEU A 57 -6.05 6.27 -15.45
CA LEU A 57 -5.31 5.79 -16.61
C LEU A 57 -4.62 4.45 -16.26
N SER A 58 -4.15 3.73 -17.28
CA SER A 58 -3.44 2.46 -17.07
C SER A 58 -2.20 2.69 -16.19
N ALA A 59 -2.06 1.96 -15.08
CA ALA A 59 -0.90 2.01 -14.16
C ALA A 59 0.46 1.58 -14.77
N TYR A 60 0.53 1.47 -16.09
CA TYR A 60 1.67 1.00 -16.87
C TYR A 60 1.95 1.91 -18.07
N ASP A 61 1.49 3.16 -18.03
CA ASP A 61 1.94 4.15 -19.02
C ASP A 61 3.37 4.61 -18.71
N ASP A 62 3.83 5.69 -19.31
CA ASP A 62 5.19 6.22 -19.15
C ASP A 62 5.27 7.49 -18.30
N ASP A 63 4.24 7.80 -17.50
CA ASP A 63 4.28 8.93 -16.58
C ASP A 63 5.13 8.61 -15.34
N TRP A 64 5.49 9.65 -14.58
CA TRP A 64 6.36 9.56 -13.40
C TRP A 64 5.72 8.79 -12.24
N ASP A 65 4.38 8.71 -12.22
CA ASP A 65 3.55 8.04 -11.22
C ASP A 65 3.11 6.61 -11.60
N ASP A 66 3.52 6.13 -12.78
CA ASP A 66 3.26 4.77 -13.24
C ASP A 66 4.22 3.72 -12.66
N LEU A 67 3.92 2.43 -12.93
CA LEU A 67 4.70 1.26 -12.48
C LEU A 67 5.43 0.56 -13.64
N SER A 68 5.60 1.24 -14.78
CA SER A 68 6.10 0.61 -16.00
C SER A 68 7.56 0.19 -15.91
N ALA A 69 8.42 0.92 -15.20
CA ALA A 69 9.83 0.56 -14.96
C ALA A 69 9.95 -0.75 -14.17
N PHE A 70 9.25 -0.83 -13.04
CA PHE A 70 9.19 -2.03 -12.21
C PHE A 70 8.71 -3.25 -13.00
N ARG A 71 7.64 -3.09 -13.78
CA ARG A 71 7.13 -4.17 -14.63
C ARG A 71 8.12 -4.57 -15.71
N ALA A 72 8.82 -3.61 -16.32
CA ALA A 72 9.80 -3.87 -17.37
C ALA A 72 10.98 -4.69 -16.83
N ASP A 73 11.44 -4.38 -15.62
CA ASP A 73 12.48 -5.12 -14.92
C ASP A 73 12.09 -6.57 -14.67
N LEU A 74 10.91 -6.80 -14.08
CA LEU A 74 10.41 -8.15 -13.84
C LEU A 74 10.33 -8.97 -15.12
N LYS A 75 9.81 -8.38 -16.20
CA LYS A 75 9.77 -9.02 -17.53
C LYS A 75 11.16 -9.26 -18.11
N GLY A 76 12.08 -8.33 -17.92
CA GLY A 76 13.48 -8.45 -18.33
C GLY A 76 14.19 -9.60 -17.64
N MET A 77 13.82 -9.88 -16.39
CA MET A 77 14.32 -11.00 -15.57
C MET A 77 13.53 -12.31 -15.78
N GLY A 78 12.51 -12.31 -16.65
CA GLY A 78 11.73 -13.50 -16.98
C GLY A 78 10.60 -13.84 -16.01
N VAL A 79 10.18 -12.90 -15.17
CA VAL A 79 9.02 -13.04 -14.27
C VAL A 79 7.74 -12.68 -15.02
N ASP A 80 6.76 -13.58 -14.97
CA ASP A 80 5.45 -13.38 -15.59
C ASP A 80 4.59 -12.42 -14.75
N THR A 81 4.45 -11.17 -15.22
CA THR A 81 3.62 -10.14 -14.56
C THR A 81 2.21 -10.10 -15.15
N THR A 82 1.17 -10.24 -14.31
CA THR A 82 -0.23 -10.09 -14.72
C THR A 82 -0.94 -9.08 -13.82
N SER A 83 -1.66 -8.12 -14.41
CA SER A 83 -2.58 -7.26 -13.66
C SER A 83 -3.90 -7.97 -13.41
N MET A 84 -4.34 -8.02 -12.15
CA MET A 84 -5.68 -8.47 -11.81
C MET A 84 -6.68 -7.31 -11.96
N ILE A 85 -7.65 -7.45 -12.88
CA ILE A 85 -8.62 -6.39 -13.22
C ILE A 85 -9.96 -6.57 -12.48
N SER A 86 -10.22 -7.73 -11.86
CA SER A 86 -11.58 -8.10 -11.43
C SER A 86 -11.80 -8.24 -9.93
N SER A 87 -11.06 -9.13 -9.26
CA SER A 87 -11.28 -9.44 -7.83
C SER A 87 -10.19 -10.40 -7.34
N PRO A 88 -9.59 -10.16 -6.15
CA PRO A 88 -8.65 -11.07 -5.50
C PRO A 88 -9.17 -12.49 -5.23
N VAL A 89 -10.47 -12.76 -5.41
CA VAL A 89 -11.04 -14.11 -5.25
C VAL A 89 -10.37 -15.15 -6.17
N LEU A 90 -9.80 -14.73 -7.31
CA LEU A 90 -9.07 -15.62 -8.22
C LEU A 90 -7.74 -16.13 -7.67
N LEU A 91 -7.22 -15.55 -6.58
CA LEU A 91 -6.00 -16.04 -5.94
C LEU A 91 -6.16 -17.49 -5.46
N GLY A 92 -7.38 -17.91 -5.12
CA GLY A 92 -7.68 -19.31 -4.77
C GLY A 92 -7.58 -20.30 -5.94
N GLU A 93 -7.41 -19.83 -7.17
CA GLU A 93 -7.18 -20.69 -8.34
C GLU A 93 -5.68 -20.91 -8.65
N ILE A 94 -4.77 -20.25 -7.93
CA ILE A 94 -3.32 -20.41 -8.10
C ILE A 94 -2.91 -21.77 -7.53
N GLU A 95 -2.30 -22.62 -8.36
CA GLU A 95 -1.92 -23.99 -7.97
C GLU A 95 -0.74 -24.03 -6.98
N ASN A 96 0.26 -23.15 -7.16
CA ASN A 96 1.44 -23.03 -6.30
C ASN A 96 1.57 -21.58 -5.79
N PRO A 97 0.84 -21.19 -4.74
CA PRO A 97 0.93 -19.85 -4.16
C PRO A 97 2.35 -19.47 -3.74
N GLU A 98 3.15 -20.43 -3.28
CA GLU A 98 4.55 -20.26 -2.88
C GLU A 98 5.45 -19.73 -3.99
N ASP A 99 5.13 -20.00 -5.26
CA ASP A 99 5.90 -19.54 -6.43
C ASP A 99 5.34 -18.21 -6.99
N THR A 100 4.60 -17.45 -6.19
CA THR A 100 3.92 -16.24 -6.64
C THR A 100 4.02 -15.10 -5.63
N VAL A 101 3.94 -13.87 -6.13
CA VAL A 101 3.83 -12.66 -5.31
C VAL A 101 2.60 -11.89 -5.75
N PHE A 102 1.72 -11.59 -4.80
CA PHE A 102 0.59 -10.70 -5.01
C PHE A 102 0.92 -9.31 -4.47
N ILE A 103 0.95 -8.32 -5.36
CA ILE A 103 1.30 -6.94 -5.04
C ILE A 103 0.03 -6.09 -5.11
N VAL A 104 -0.22 -5.36 -4.03
CA VAL A 104 -1.27 -4.36 -3.90
C VAL A 104 -0.59 -3.01 -3.74
N THR A 105 -0.87 -2.09 -4.65
CA THR A 105 -0.33 -0.72 -4.62
C THR A 105 -1.41 0.24 -5.07
N GLY A 106 -1.70 1.26 -4.25
CA GLY A 106 -2.74 2.25 -4.54
C GLY A 106 -4.11 1.61 -4.79
N VAL A 107 -4.72 1.05 -3.75
CA VAL A 107 -6.10 0.52 -3.86
C VAL A 107 -7.03 1.71 -4.10
N GLU A 108 -7.98 1.58 -5.03
CA GLU A 108 -9.02 2.59 -5.24
C GLU A 108 -10.32 2.21 -4.53
N GLN A 109 -11.14 3.21 -4.19
CA GLN A 109 -12.47 2.97 -3.63
C GLN A 109 -13.35 2.25 -4.65
N ASP A 110 -13.92 1.12 -4.25
CA ASP A 110 -15.06 0.55 -4.96
C ASP A 110 -16.21 1.57 -4.95
N THR A 111 -16.54 2.10 -6.12
CA THR A 111 -17.55 3.18 -6.30
C THR A 111 -18.96 2.81 -5.82
N ILE A 112 -19.23 1.55 -5.46
CA ILE A 112 -20.53 1.03 -5.02
C ILE A 112 -20.36 0.01 -3.88
N SER A 113 -20.58 0.42 -2.63
CA SER A 113 -20.73 -0.51 -1.51
C SER A 113 -22.16 -1.05 -1.43
N LEU A 114 -22.36 -2.36 -1.63
CA LEU A 114 -23.68 -3.00 -1.56
C LEU A 114 -23.86 -3.75 -0.22
N PRO A 115 -24.95 -3.51 0.53
CA PRO A 115 -25.21 -4.24 1.77
C PRO A 115 -25.44 -5.73 1.49
N ARG A 116 -24.79 -6.61 2.27
CA ARG A 116 -24.98 -8.06 2.22
C ARG A 116 -25.79 -8.58 3.40
N PHE A 117 -26.58 -9.61 3.13
CA PHE A 117 -27.33 -10.36 4.16
C PHE A 117 -26.43 -11.48 4.68
N THR A 118 -25.84 -11.28 5.86
CA THR A 118 -25.12 -12.31 6.60
C THR A 118 -26.13 -13.22 7.30
N GLY A 119 -25.97 -14.54 7.14
CA GLY A 119 -26.95 -15.53 7.59
C GLY A 119 -27.07 -15.72 9.10
N ASP A 120 -26.36 -14.95 9.92
CA ASP A 120 -26.31 -15.07 11.38
C ASP A 120 -26.44 -13.71 12.09
N VAL A 121 -27.14 -13.74 13.24
CA VAL A 121 -27.48 -12.71 14.26
C VAL A 121 -27.76 -11.27 13.81
N ASP A 122 -26.92 -10.69 12.95
CA ASP A 122 -27.13 -9.43 12.26
C ASP A 122 -27.57 -9.70 10.82
N VAL A 123 -28.83 -9.41 10.55
CA VAL A 123 -29.50 -9.74 9.27
C VAL A 123 -29.00 -8.85 8.12
N ILE A 124 -28.36 -7.71 8.41
CA ILE A 124 -27.87 -6.76 7.41
C ILE A 124 -26.59 -6.10 7.93
N GLN A 125 -25.45 -6.34 7.28
CA GLN A 125 -24.22 -5.59 7.52
C GLN A 125 -24.19 -4.40 6.55
N PHE A 126 -24.21 -3.18 7.11
CA PHE A 126 -24.39 -1.94 6.35
C PHE A 126 -23.08 -1.24 5.95
N SER A 127 -21.94 -1.70 6.47
CA SER A 127 -20.61 -1.17 6.15
C SER A 127 -19.63 -2.33 5.99
N GLU A 128 -19.05 -2.45 4.79
CA GLU A 128 -17.83 -3.23 4.55
C GLU A 128 -16.63 -2.29 4.72
N SER A 129 -15.44 -2.84 4.93
CA SER A 129 -14.20 -2.08 4.77
C SER A 129 -14.18 -1.44 3.39
N GLU A 130 -13.77 -0.18 3.30
CA GLU A 130 -13.57 0.46 2.01
C GLU A 130 -12.41 -0.25 1.27
N GLY A 131 -12.46 -0.34 -0.05
CA GLY A 131 -11.50 -1.09 -0.87
C GLY A 131 -11.90 -2.54 -1.12
N TYR A 132 -11.45 -3.46 -0.24
CA TYR A 132 -11.73 -4.90 -0.40
C TYR A 132 -12.94 -5.37 0.42
N THR A 133 -13.78 -6.19 -0.21
CA THR A 133 -14.87 -6.87 0.49
C THR A 133 -14.32 -7.95 1.42
N THR A 134 -15.08 -8.37 2.44
CA THR A 134 -14.66 -9.46 3.35
C THR A 134 -14.35 -10.77 2.61
N THR A 135 -15.00 -11.03 1.48
CA THR A 135 -14.71 -12.23 0.67
C THR A 135 -13.34 -12.15 0.00
N GLU A 136 -12.95 -10.96 -0.45
CA GLU A 136 -11.66 -10.73 -1.08
C GLU A 136 -10.53 -10.73 -0.07
N ILE A 137 -10.73 -10.09 1.10
CA ILE A 137 -9.78 -10.16 2.21
C ILE A 137 -9.53 -11.62 2.59
N ASN A 138 -10.59 -12.43 2.76
CA ASN A 138 -10.43 -13.85 3.07
C ASN A 138 -9.65 -14.62 1.98
N ALA A 139 -9.88 -14.32 0.70
CA ALA A 139 -9.15 -14.96 -0.39
C ALA A 139 -7.66 -14.59 -0.40
N ILE A 140 -7.33 -13.32 -0.12
CA ILE A 140 -5.95 -12.84 0.02
C ILE A 140 -5.28 -13.53 1.22
N THR A 141 -5.96 -13.58 2.37
CA THR A 141 -5.45 -14.22 3.57
C THR A 141 -5.22 -15.73 3.37
N GLU A 142 -6.14 -16.43 2.70
CA GLU A 142 -5.98 -17.86 2.36
C GLU A 142 -4.82 -18.09 1.38
N TYR A 143 -4.62 -17.19 0.43
CA TYR A 143 -3.46 -17.20 -0.46
C TYR A 143 -2.14 -17.10 0.31
N VAL A 144 -2.05 -16.17 1.27
CA VAL A 144 -0.86 -16.04 2.14
C VAL A 144 -0.65 -17.32 2.95
N PHE A 145 -1.67 -17.82 3.64
CA PHE A 145 -1.55 -19.06 4.42
C PHE A 145 -1.30 -20.33 3.58
N SER A 146 -1.48 -20.25 2.27
CA SER A 146 -1.12 -21.32 1.35
C SER A 146 0.34 -21.23 0.87
N GLY A 147 1.13 -20.29 1.41
CA GLY A 147 2.53 -20.07 1.06
C GLY A 147 2.80 -18.82 0.23
N GLY A 148 1.76 -18.10 -0.19
CA GLY A 148 1.89 -16.90 -1.01
C GLY A 148 2.62 -15.75 -0.30
N THR A 149 3.29 -14.92 -1.09
CA THR A 149 3.81 -13.64 -0.60
C THR A 149 2.87 -12.52 -0.98
N LEU A 150 2.34 -11.81 0.02
CA LEU A 150 1.59 -10.58 -0.17
C LEU A 150 2.51 -9.38 0.08
N LEU A 151 2.49 -8.40 -0.83
CA LEU A 151 3.10 -7.08 -0.64
C LEU A 151 2.02 -6.01 -0.79
N VAL A 152 1.70 -5.32 0.30
CA VAL A 152 0.75 -4.21 0.34
C VAL A 152 1.52 -2.92 0.54
N MET A 153 1.34 -1.98 -0.39
CA MET A 153 1.90 -0.64 -0.35
C MET A 153 0.73 0.33 -0.44
N ASP A 154 0.33 0.80 0.72
CA ASP A 154 -0.82 1.67 0.88
C ASP A 154 -0.65 2.41 2.20
N ASP A 155 -1.21 3.59 2.28
CA ASP A 155 -1.25 4.38 3.51
C ASP A 155 -2.56 4.09 4.26
N PHE A 156 -3.19 5.11 4.87
CA PHE A 156 -4.52 4.98 5.44
C PHE A 156 -5.65 4.95 4.39
N GLY A 157 -5.33 4.65 3.13
CA GLY A 157 -6.24 4.41 2.04
C GLY A 157 -7.08 3.13 2.18
N TYR A 158 -7.40 2.51 1.04
CA TYR A 158 -8.45 1.50 0.95
C TYR A 158 -8.00 0.07 1.29
N SER A 159 -6.76 -0.15 1.72
CA SER A 159 -6.28 -1.44 2.23
C SER A 159 -6.38 -1.57 3.77
N ALA A 160 -6.87 -0.57 4.49
CA ALA A 160 -6.96 -0.60 5.95
C ALA A 160 -7.66 -1.86 6.48
N GLY A 161 -8.79 -2.27 5.87
CA GLY A 161 -9.49 -3.51 6.26
C GLY A 161 -8.68 -4.80 6.00
N LEU A 162 -7.80 -4.80 5.01
CA LEU A 162 -6.86 -5.90 4.77
C LEU A 162 -5.77 -5.91 5.85
N ALA A 163 -5.19 -4.75 6.18
CA ALA A 163 -4.18 -4.62 7.24
C ALA A 163 -4.72 -5.06 8.62
N GLU A 164 -5.97 -4.68 8.95
CA GLU A 164 -6.66 -5.09 10.18
C GLU A 164 -6.80 -6.62 10.29
N ASN A 165 -6.93 -7.34 9.17
CA ASN A 165 -7.00 -8.81 9.16
C ASN A 165 -5.70 -9.47 9.63
N PHE A 166 -4.58 -8.76 9.49
CA PHE A 166 -3.26 -9.15 9.97
C PHE A 166 -2.90 -8.51 11.32
N GLU A 167 -3.91 -8.01 12.05
CA GLU A 167 -3.75 -7.34 13.35
C GLU A 167 -2.94 -6.03 13.29
N LEU A 168 -2.87 -5.41 12.11
CA LEU A 168 -2.18 -4.13 11.89
C LEU A 168 -3.19 -2.98 11.84
N GLY A 169 -2.72 -1.77 12.15
CA GLY A 169 -3.48 -0.53 12.03
C GLY A 169 -2.59 0.58 11.47
N TYR A 170 -3.11 1.38 10.55
CA TYR A 170 -2.47 2.62 10.12
C TYR A 170 -2.84 3.74 11.10
N SER A 171 -1.89 4.64 11.35
CA SER A 171 -2.09 5.79 12.24
C SER A 171 -3.18 6.76 11.76
N GLY A 172 -3.51 6.75 10.46
CA GLY A 172 -4.49 7.68 9.89
C GLY A 172 -3.97 9.10 9.68
N HIS A 173 -2.71 9.36 10.01
CA HIS A 173 -2.09 10.67 9.96
C HIS A 173 -0.93 10.68 8.95
N GLN A 174 -0.69 11.85 8.34
CA GLN A 174 0.42 12.02 7.41
C GLN A 174 1.73 12.16 8.18
N LEU A 175 2.77 11.52 7.65
CA LEU A 175 4.12 11.58 8.20
C LEU A 175 4.99 12.53 7.36
N TYR A 176 5.71 13.42 8.04
CA TYR A 176 6.64 14.36 7.45
C TYR A 176 8.08 14.15 7.94
N ASP A 177 9.04 14.64 7.16
CA ASP A 177 10.44 14.82 7.55
C ASP A 177 10.77 16.31 7.33
N GLU A 178 11.40 17.00 8.29
CA GLU A 178 11.76 18.43 8.20
C GLU A 178 12.91 18.70 7.18
N GLU A 179 12.88 18.04 6.02
CA GLU A 179 13.88 18.11 4.96
C GLU A 179 15.29 17.74 5.47
N ALA A 180 15.43 17.05 6.61
CA ALA A 180 16.72 16.82 7.23
C ALA A 180 17.63 15.96 6.35
N TRP A 181 17.01 15.04 5.58
CA TRP A 181 17.69 14.02 4.79
C TRP A 181 17.44 14.14 3.29
N ALA A 182 16.27 14.63 2.86
CA ALA A 182 15.94 14.85 1.45
C ALA A 182 15.89 16.34 1.06
N ARG A 183 16.91 17.14 1.43
CA ARG A 183 16.95 18.62 1.19
C ARG A 183 16.71 19.11 -0.25
N GLY A 184 16.84 18.22 -1.24
CA GLY A 184 16.55 18.52 -2.64
C GLY A 184 15.07 18.33 -3.02
N LEU A 185 14.32 17.69 -2.14
CA LEU A 185 12.88 17.47 -2.20
C LEU A 185 12.19 18.33 -1.13
N ASP A 186 10.88 18.14 -0.95
CA ASP A 186 10.10 18.80 0.10
C ASP A 186 9.82 17.85 1.27
N TYR A 187 9.20 18.39 2.33
CA TYR A 187 8.91 17.71 3.59
C TYR A 187 7.96 16.50 3.47
N ASN A 188 7.34 16.28 2.30
CA ASN A 188 6.50 15.12 2.06
C ASN A 188 7.32 13.84 1.81
N TYR A 189 8.59 13.98 1.47
CA TYR A 189 9.46 12.83 1.20
C TYR A 189 10.14 12.37 2.47
N VAL A 190 9.88 11.12 2.85
CA VAL A 190 10.39 10.53 4.10
C VAL A 190 11.22 9.31 3.77
N TRP A 191 12.37 9.18 4.45
CA TRP A 191 13.21 8.00 4.36
C TRP A 191 12.73 6.91 5.31
N MET A 192 12.47 5.74 4.74
CA MET A 192 12.33 4.48 5.45
C MET A 192 13.66 3.76 5.48
N ASN A 193 14.26 3.71 6.66
CA ASN A 193 15.52 2.99 6.86
C ASN A 193 15.24 1.62 7.45
N SER A 194 15.87 0.61 6.86
CA SER A 194 15.91 -0.75 7.39
C SER A 194 17.34 -1.16 7.66
N SER A 195 17.61 -1.56 8.90
CA SER A 195 18.89 -2.14 9.31
C SER A 195 18.67 -3.62 9.57
N ASN A 196 19.15 -4.46 8.65
CA ASN A 196 18.99 -5.92 8.66
C ASN A 196 17.54 -6.42 8.86
N PRO A 197 16.67 -6.36 7.84
CA PRO A 197 15.28 -6.81 7.93
C PRO A 197 15.10 -8.32 8.08
N TYR A 198 16.21 -9.07 8.14
CA TYR A 198 16.24 -10.52 8.38
C TYR A 198 16.62 -10.85 9.84
N ASP A 199 16.80 -9.85 10.71
CA ASP A 199 16.95 -10.06 12.15
C ASP A 199 15.61 -9.85 12.86
N TYR A 200 14.93 -10.95 13.19
CA TYR A 200 13.59 -10.94 13.80
C TYR A 200 13.64 -10.96 15.33
N THR A 201 14.30 -11.97 15.92
CA THR A 201 14.39 -12.14 17.38
C THR A 201 15.84 -12.14 17.90
N GLY A 202 16.73 -11.41 17.23
CA GLY A 202 18.17 -11.37 17.52
C GLY A 202 18.96 -12.47 16.80
N THR A 203 18.35 -13.10 15.80
CA THR A 203 18.97 -14.10 14.93
C THR A 203 18.82 -13.63 13.50
N ASP A 204 19.95 -13.32 12.88
CA ASP A 204 20.03 -12.93 11.48
C ASP A 204 19.82 -14.17 10.59
N THR A 205 18.75 -14.14 9.79
CA THR A 205 18.43 -15.18 8.81
C THR A 205 18.75 -14.78 7.38
N SER A 206 19.46 -13.67 7.13
CA SER A 206 19.79 -13.22 5.77
C SER A 206 20.50 -14.28 4.94
N GLY A 207 21.26 -15.18 5.59
CA GLY A 207 21.89 -16.32 4.93
C GLY A 207 20.92 -17.36 4.32
N SER A 208 19.62 -17.32 4.63
CA SER A 208 18.63 -18.15 3.92
C SER A 208 18.14 -17.51 2.62
N HIS A 209 18.37 -16.20 2.43
CA HIS A 209 17.91 -15.49 1.26
C HIS A 209 18.70 -15.93 0.01
N PRO A 210 18.03 -16.24 -1.11
CA PRO A 210 18.68 -16.80 -2.30
C PRO A 210 19.70 -15.87 -2.97
N CYS A 211 19.63 -14.56 -2.72
CA CYS A 211 20.59 -13.56 -3.20
C CYS A 211 21.68 -13.19 -2.18
N TYR A 212 21.66 -13.76 -0.97
CA TYR A 212 22.66 -13.48 0.08
C TYR A 212 23.38 -14.74 0.58
N SER A 213 22.82 -15.93 0.37
CA SER A 213 23.47 -17.19 0.76
C SER A 213 24.82 -17.36 0.07
N ASP A 214 25.90 -17.35 0.86
CA ASP A 214 27.29 -17.60 0.47
C ASP A 214 27.93 -18.42 1.60
N ALA A 215 27.81 -19.75 1.50
CA ALA A 215 28.12 -20.66 2.61
C ALA A 215 29.62 -20.74 2.92
N ASP A 216 30.49 -20.48 1.95
CA ASP A 216 31.94 -20.54 2.10
C ASP A 216 32.65 -19.18 2.12
N ASN A 217 31.89 -18.09 1.93
CA ASN A 217 32.33 -16.69 1.96
C ASN A 217 33.38 -16.38 0.89
N ASP A 218 33.22 -16.95 -0.30
CA ASP A 218 34.11 -16.69 -1.43
C ASP A 218 33.68 -15.46 -2.28
N GLY A 219 32.52 -14.88 -1.97
CA GLY A 219 31.98 -13.68 -2.62
C GLY A 219 31.07 -13.98 -3.81
N ILE A 220 30.66 -15.23 -4.01
CA ILE A 220 29.66 -15.65 -4.99
C ILE A 220 28.49 -16.29 -4.26
N ILE A 221 27.26 -15.94 -4.65
CA ILE A 221 26.09 -16.57 -4.06
C ILE A 221 25.99 -18.05 -4.42
N ASP A 222 25.61 -18.88 -3.46
CA ASP A 222 25.56 -20.35 -3.57
C ASP A 222 24.78 -20.85 -4.78
N ARG A 223 23.73 -20.11 -5.19
CA ARG A 223 22.89 -20.44 -6.35
C ARG A 223 23.63 -20.35 -7.68
N LEU A 224 24.63 -19.47 -7.76
CA LEU A 224 25.41 -19.20 -8.96
C LEU A 224 26.83 -19.76 -8.85
N ASP A 225 27.22 -20.22 -7.67
CA ASP A 225 28.50 -20.89 -7.47
C ASP A 225 28.47 -22.34 -7.97
N SER A 226 29.49 -22.69 -8.75
CA SER A 226 29.75 -24.06 -9.19
C SER A 226 30.27 -24.97 -8.06
N LEU A 227 30.83 -24.38 -7.00
CA LEU A 227 31.39 -25.08 -5.85
C LEU A 227 30.92 -24.48 -4.50
N PRO A 228 29.60 -24.46 -4.16
CA PRO A 228 28.99 -23.67 -3.06
C PRO A 228 29.46 -23.96 -1.63
N ASN A 229 30.49 -24.80 -1.44
CA ASN A 229 31.02 -25.20 -0.13
C ASN A 229 32.56 -25.25 -0.16
N SER A 230 33.19 -24.58 -1.12
CA SER A 230 34.63 -24.59 -1.36
C SER A 230 35.13 -23.19 -1.73
N PRO A 231 35.94 -22.54 -0.88
CA PRO A 231 36.43 -21.17 -1.09
C PRO A 231 37.56 -21.07 -2.16
N VAL A 232 37.65 -22.05 -3.05
CA VAL A 232 38.72 -22.23 -4.03
C VAL A 232 38.21 -21.81 -5.39
N ASN A 233 38.36 -20.51 -5.69
CA ASN A 233 38.07 -19.88 -6.97
C ASN A 233 36.69 -20.26 -7.54
N GLY A 234 35.61 -19.82 -6.87
CA GLY A 234 34.41 -19.42 -7.59
C GLY A 234 34.81 -18.42 -8.68
N ALA A 235 34.61 -18.79 -9.94
CA ALA A 235 35.12 -18.04 -11.09
C ALA A 235 34.20 -16.85 -11.38
N ASP A 236 34.75 -15.64 -11.28
CA ASP A 236 34.18 -14.34 -11.65
C ASP A 236 32.83 -13.97 -10.99
N THR A 237 32.65 -12.69 -10.63
CA THR A 237 31.33 -12.18 -10.22
C THR A 237 30.32 -12.54 -11.31
N PRO A 238 29.16 -13.14 -10.97
CA PRO A 238 28.15 -13.51 -11.96
C PRO A 238 27.83 -12.33 -12.86
N SER A 239 27.64 -12.56 -14.16
CA SER A 239 27.14 -11.50 -15.03
C SER A 239 25.70 -11.13 -14.64
N VAL A 240 25.29 -9.90 -14.96
CA VAL A 240 23.91 -9.42 -14.75
C VAL A 240 22.88 -10.39 -15.34
N SER A 241 23.17 -10.97 -16.52
CA SER A 241 22.28 -11.95 -17.15
C SER A 241 22.22 -13.29 -16.43
N GLU A 242 23.28 -13.72 -15.75
CA GLU A 242 23.31 -14.97 -14.99
C GLU A 242 22.64 -14.80 -13.62
N ALA A 243 22.77 -13.61 -13.01
CA ALA A 243 22.21 -13.33 -11.71
C ALA A 243 20.68 -13.28 -11.68
N GLY A 244 20.04 -12.93 -12.82
CA GLY A 244 18.58 -12.91 -12.94
C GLY A 244 17.96 -11.99 -11.89
N LEU A 245 17.03 -12.51 -11.08
CA LEU A 245 16.37 -11.77 -9.99
C LEU A 245 17.31 -11.25 -8.90
N CYS A 246 18.56 -11.70 -8.84
CA CYS A 246 19.56 -11.19 -7.90
C CYS A 246 20.50 -10.15 -8.53
N ALA A 247 20.27 -9.75 -9.79
CA ALA A 247 21.23 -8.94 -10.54
C ALA A 247 21.40 -7.51 -9.99
N HIS A 248 20.43 -7.00 -9.23
CA HIS A 248 20.50 -5.70 -8.58
C HIS A 248 21.56 -5.63 -7.46
N HIS A 249 22.17 -6.75 -7.08
CA HIS A 249 23.33 -6.77 -6.17
C HIS A 249 24.67 -6.58 -6.87
N ILE A 250 24.71 -6.61 -8.20
CA ILE A 250 25.97 -6.44 -8.93
C ILE A 250 26.24 -4.95 -9.08
N GLU A 251 27.17 -4.44 -8.27
CA GLU A 251 27.60 -3.06 -8.30
C GLU A 251 28.92 -2.90 -9.04
N THR A 252 29.20 -1.69 -9.51
CA THR A 252 30.46 -1.35 -10.17
C THR A 252 31.24 -0.36 -9.31
N ASP A 253 32.48 -0.70 -8.98
CA ASP A 253 33.37 0.16 -8.21
C ASP A 253 33.90 1.34 -9.03
N SER A 254 34.61 2.25 -8.36
CA SER A 254 35.23 3.44 -9.00
C SER A 254 36.26 3.14 -10.10
N THR A 255 36.71 1.89 -10.22
CA THR A 255 37.67 1.42 -11.22
C THR A 255 37.00 0.68 -12.39
N GLY A 256 35.69 0.47 -12.34
CA GLY A 256 34.92 -0.30 -13.31
C GLY A 256 34.90 -1.80 -13.02
N GLY A 257 35.38 -2.24 -11.85
CA GLY A 257 35.30 -3.62 -11.39
C GLY A 257 33.92 -3.93 -10.82
N GLN A 258 33.33 -5.05 -11.22
CA GLN A 258 32.07 -5.49 -10.66
C GLN A 258 32.28 -6.25 -9.35
N PHE A 259 31.38 -6.09 -8.39
CA PHE A 259 31.37 -6.85 -7.15
C PHE A 259 29.93 -7.11 -6.70
N TRP A 260 29.75 -8.12 -5.84
CA TRP A 260 28.46 -8.43 -5.25
C TRP A 260 28.25 -7.65 -3.95
N ASN A 261 27.14 -6.91 -3.86
CA ASN A 261 26.74 -6.20 -2.65
C ASN A 261 25.87 -7.11 -1.75
N PHE A 262 26.46 -7.64 -0.68
CA PHE A 262 25.76 -8.44 0.34
C PHE A 262 25.06 -7.61 1.43
N SER A 263 24.94 -6.29 1.28
CA SER A 263 24.31 -5.45 2.30
C SER A 263 22.80 -5.67 2.34
N THR A 264 22.29 -6.01 3.53
CA THR A 264 20.86 -6.13 3.82
C THR A 264 20.23 -4.82 4.30
N ASN A 265 20.98 -3.71 4.28
CA ASN A 265 20.45 -2.40 4.68
C ASN A 265 19.80 -1.73 3.49
N TYR A 266 18.64 -1.12 3.71
CA TYR A 266 17.91 -0.37 2.67
C TYR A 266 17.55 1.03 3.16
N ASN A 267 17.76 2.02 2.29
CA ASN A 267 17.22 3.37 2.42
C ASN A 267 16.15 3.54 1.36
N VAL A 268 14.89 3.28 1.74
CA VAL A 268 13.74 3.36 0.85
C VAL A 268 13.13 4.75 0.98
N LEU A 269 12.85 5.40 -0.14
CA LEU A 269 12.22 6.71 -0.19
C LEU A 269 10.71 6.54 -0.40
N LEU A 270 9.91 7.25 0.39
CA LEU A 270 8.46 7.30 0.28
C LEU A 270 8.01 8.76 0.13
N ASN A 271 6.86 8.98 -0.51
CA ASN A 271 6.28 10.30 -0.76
C ASN A 271 4.87 10.36 -0.18
N THR A 272 4.66 11.31 0.73
CA THR A 272 3.44 11.46 1.54
C THR A 272 3.04 10.20 2.33
N PRO A 273 3.98 9.47 2.97
CA PRO A 273 3.62 8.25 3.69
C PRO A 273 2.79 8.55 4.94
N SER A 274 2.15 7.51 5.45
CA SER A 274 1.67 7.45 6.84
C SER A 274 2.64 6.62 7.70
N ALA A 275 2.20 6.23 8.89
CA ALA A 275 2.86 5.29 9.78
C ALA A 275 1.87 4.24 10.30
N PHE A 276 2.40 3.12 10.82
CA PHE A 276 1.60 2.15 11.57
C PHE A 276 1.38 2.58 13.01
N ASP A 277 0.25 2.17 13.57
CA ASP A 277 -0.09 2.36 14.97
C ASP A 277 0.97 1.74 15.89
N LYS A 278 1.53 2.55 16.78
CA LYS A 278 2.61 2.15 17.69
C LYS A 278 2.31 0.91 18.53
N ASP A 279 1.03 0.72 18.89
CA ASP A 279 0.59 -0.39 19.72
C ASP A 279 0.40 -1.70 18.92
N ALA A 280 0.27 -1.60 17.59
CA ALA A 280 0.05 -2.73 16.67
C ALA A 280 1.23 -2.99 15.72
N ALA A 281 2.25 -2.13 15.74
CA ALA A 281 3.32 -2.14 14.74
C ALA A 281 4.33 -3.30 14.88
N GLU A 282 4.39 -3.99 16.02
CA GLU A 282 5.34 -5.08 16.26
C GLU A 282 4.86 -6.04 17.36
N SER A 283 4.87 -7.34 17.07
CA SER A 283 4.58 -8.41 18.03
C SER A 283 5.31 -9.70 17.67
N ASN A 284 6.40 -9.98 18.38
CA ASN A 284 7.17 -11.22 18.18
C ASN A 284 6.39 -12.50 18.56
N SER A 285 5.36 -12.40 19.41
CA SER A 285 4.51 -13.55 19.74
C SER A 285 3.58 -13.93 18.59
N ASP A 286 3.19 -12.93 17.80
CA ASP A 286 2.23 -13.06 16.71
C ASP A 286 2.92 -13.02 15.34
N ASN A 287 4.26 -13.13 15.33
CA ASN A 287 5.12 -13.09 14.15
C ASN A 287 4.97 -11.82 13.30
N ILE A 288 4.76 -10.69 13.95
CA ILE A 288 4.65 -9.36 13.36
C ILE A 288 5.96 -8.62 13.63
N TYR A 289 6.75 -8.36 12.58
CA TYR A 289 8.08 -7.78 12.70
C TYR A 289 8.16 -6.43 11.99
N ALA A 290 8.42 -5.37 12.76
CA ALA A 290 8.70 -4.04 12.22
C ALA A 290 10.13 -3.97 11.67
N TRP A 291 10.28 -3.83 10.35
CA TRP A 291 11.59 -3.87 9.68
C TRP A 291 12.00 -2.54 9.04
N GLY A 292 11.06 -1.63 8.81
CA GLY A 292 11.32 -0.29 8.27
C GLY A 292 10.81 0.81 9.19
N ARG A 293 11.66 1.79 9.51
CA ARG A 293 11.32 2.91 10.38
C ARG A 293 11.76 4.25 9.81
N SER A 294 11.02 5.30 10.17
CA SER A 294 11.39 6.68 9.83
C SER A 294 12.55 7.16 10.69
N THR A 295 13.01 8.38 10.43
CA THR A 295 14.08 8.98 11.21
C THR A 295 13.55 9.52 12.55
N GLN A 296 14.46 9.88 13.46
CA GLN A 296 14.10 10.57 14.71
C GLN A 296 13.63 12.01 14.47
N ASP A 297 13.91 12.57 13.28
CA ASP A 297 13.56 13.93 12.89
C ASP A 297 12.27 13.95 12.04
N SER A 298 11.47 12.89 12.11
CA SER A 298 10.16 12.79 11.44
C SER A 298 9.02 13.14 12.41
N TYR A 299 7.93 13.67 11.86
CA TYR A 299 6.78 14.18 12.61
C TYR A 299 5.48 13.61 12.06
N LEU A 300 4.64 13.08 12.93
CA LEU A 300 3.32 12.57 12.58
C LEU A 300 2.27 13.64 12.89
N ASP A 301 1.55 14.06 11.84
CA ASP A 301 0.55 15.15 11.83
C ASP A 301 -0.74 14.75 12.56
N THR A 302 -0.68 14.63 13.88
CA THR A 302 -1.82 14.11 14.66
C THR A 302 -2.95 15.12 14.84
N ASN A 303 -2.69 16.40 14.55
CA ASN A 303 -3.68 17.48 14.64
C ASN A 303 -4.25 17.89 13.25
N ASP A 304 -3.81 17.23 12.18
CA ASP A 304 -4.20 17.42 10.78
C ASP A 304 -4.10 18.89 10.30
N ASP A 305 -3.12 19.64 10.82
CA ASP A 305 -2.93 21.05 10.49
C ASP A 305 -1.91 21.28 9.35
N GLY A 306 -1.25 20.20 8.90
CA GLY A 306 -0.30 20.22 7.80
C GLY A 306 1.05 20.84 8.14
N GLN A 307 1.34 21.05 9.43
CA GLN A 307 2.61 21.59 9.92
C GLN A 307 3.23 20.62 10.91
N GLY A 308 4.47 20.21 10.68
CA GLY A 308 5.26 19.46 11.68
C GLY A 308 5.59 20.34 12.88
N ASP A 309 4.73 20.38 13.91
CA ASP A 309 4.97 21.17 15.12
C ASP A 309 4.82 20.38 16.44
N VAL A 310 5.96 20.23 17.14
CA VAL A 310 5.96 19.65 18.49
C VAL A 310 5.65 20.74 19.52
N GLY A 311 4.40 20.78 19.95
CA GLY A 311 3.90 21.59 21.05
C GLY A 311 4.28 21.05 22.44
N PHE A 312 4.26 21.95 23.43
CA PHE A 312 4.38 21.58 24.83
C PHE A 312 2.99 21.16 25.35
N GLU A 313 2.80 19.89 25.73
CA GLU A 313 1.54 19.31 26.24
C GLU A 313 0.87 20.13 27.38
N GLY A 314 1.58 21.04 28.04
CA GLY A 314 1.02 21.93 29.07
C GLY A 314 0.35 23.23 28.56
N GLY A 315 0.36 23.50 27.26
CA GLY A 315 -0.06 24.78 26.66
C GLY A 315 -1.49 24.82 26.09
N GLY A 316 -2.14 23.67 25.90
CA GLY A 316 -3.44 23.58 25.22
C GLY A 316 -3.37 23.74 23.70
N ILE A 317 -2.23 23.39 23.11
CA ILE A 317 -2.02 23.26 21.66
C ILE A 317 -1.97 21.75 21.39
N GLU A 318 -2.79 21.28 20.45
CA GLU A 318 -2.70 19.91 19.92
C GLU A 318 -1.38 19.84 19.13
N SER A 319 -0.53 18.88 19.47
CA SER A 319 0.86 18.80 19.05
C SER A 319 1.09 17.52 18.29
N ASP A 320 2.00 17.56 17.32
CA ASP A 320 2.45 16.36 16.63
C ASP A 320 3.29 15.45 17.51
N GLU A 321 3.34 14.18 17.10
CA GLU A 321 4.25 13.20 17.66
C GLU A 321 5.59 13.24 16.91
N GLN A 322 6.70 13.14 17.64
CA GLN A 322 8.04 13.00 17.07
C GLN A 322 8.44 11.52 16.97
N GLY A 323 9.09 11.16 15.87
CA GLY A 323 9.51 9.80 15.54
C GLY A 323 10.61 9.20 16.42
N PRO A 324 11.08 7.99 16.07
CA PRO A 324 10.81 7.28 14.82
C PRO A 324 9.46 6.55 14.83
N PHE A 325 8.91 6.35 13.63
CA PHE A 325 7.66 5.63 13.40
C PHE A 325 7.89 4.39 12.55
N THR A 326 7.13 3.33 12.79
CA THR A 326 7.16 2.12 11.95
C THR A 326 6.42 2.41 10.65
N MET A 327 7.08 2.16 9.52
CA MET A 327 6.54 2.38 8.18
C MET A 327 6.51 1.11 7.33
N ALA A 328 7.17 0.05 7.78
CA ALA A 328 6.99 -1.25 7.17
C ALA A 328 7.09 -2.42 8.14
N ILE A 329 6.21 -3.38 7.91
CA ILE A 329 5.98 -4.55 8.76
C ILE A 329 5.99 -5.79 7.88
N LYS A 330 6.57 -6.89 8.40
CA LYS A 330 6.53 -8.22 7.80
C LYS A 330 5.81 -9.13 8.79
N VAL A 331 4.72 -9.74 8.35
CA VAL A 331 3.94 -10.73 9.08
C VAL A 331 4.22 -12.09 8.47
N CYS A 332 4.61 -13.06 9.30
CA CYS A 332 4.98 -14.40 8.83
C CYS A 332 4.13 -15.47 9.50
N GLU A 333 3.77 -16.51 8.75
CA GLU A 333 3.06 -17.66 9.31
C GLU A 333 3.92 -18.40 10.36
N LYS A 334 5.23 -18.44 10.13
CA LYS A 334 6.21 -19.09 11.00
C LYS A 334 7.01 -18.07 11.80
N ARG A 335 7.45 -18.52 12.98
CA ARG A 335 8.35 -17.71 13.81
C ARG A 335 9.66 -17.44 13.10
N ASP A 336 10.17 -16.23 13.29
CA ASP A 336 11.42 -15.76 12.69
C ASP A 336 11.42 -15.87 11.16
N CYS A 337 10.22 -15.85 10.54
CA CYS A 337 9.98 -16.08 9.12
C CYS A 337 10.77 -17.27 8.57
N ALA A 338 10.92 -18.33 9.37
CA ALA A 338 11.82 -19.44 9.05
C ALA A 338 11.34 -20.18 7.80
N GLU A 339 12.22 -20.26 6.82
CA GLU A 339 11.98 -20.94 5.55
C GLU A 339 12.71 -22.29 5.53
N ASP A 340 11.96 -23.35 5.23
CA ASP A 340 12.47 -24.71 5.11
C ASP A 340 12.18 -25.21 3.69
N THR A 341 13.16 -25.86 3.05
CA THR A 341 13.00 -26.39 1.70
C THR A 341 11.77 -27.31 1.59
N GLY A 342 10.84 -26.96 0.70
CA GLY A 342 9.63 -27.74 0.42
C GLY A 342 8.51 -27.61 1.46
N VAL A 343 8.62 -26.66 2.39
CA VAL A 343 7.51 -26.29 3.28
C VAL A 343 7.15 -24.83 3.01
N PRO A 344 5.99 -24.54 2.40
CA PRO A 344 5.58 -23.16 2.13
C PRO A 344 5.61 -22.32 3.41
N MET A 345 5.98 -21.05 3.26
CA MET A 345 6.00 -20.05 4.32
C MET A 345 5.23 -18.84 3.81
N GLY A 346 3.99 -18.71 4.28
CA GLY A 346 3.18 -17.53 3.98
C GLY A 346 3.73 -16.29 4.64
N ARG A 347 3.84 -15.20 3.90
CA ARG A 347 4.19 -13.88 4.45
C ARG A 347 3.38 -12.76 3.83
N ALA A 348 3.11 -11.74 4.64
CA ALA A 348 2.53 -10.48 4.21
C ALA A 348 3.45 -9.34 4.61
N ILE A 349 3.79 -8.47 3.67
CA ILE A 349 4.62 -7.28 3.88
C ILE A 349 3.73 -6.07 3.65
N PHE A 350 3.67 -5.19 4.65
CA PHE A 350 2.91 -3.96 4.58
C PHE A 350 3.87 -2.78 4.64
N VAL A 351 3.68 -1.80 3.76
CA VAL A 351 4.42 -0.54 3.71
C VAL A 351 3.38 0.58 3.73
N SER A 352 3.56 1.56 4.60
CA SER A 352 2.60 2.62 4.89
C SER A 352 2.49 3.71 3.81
N ASP A 353 2.75 3.34 2.55
CA ASP A 353 2.77 4.23 1.41
C ASP A 353 2.79 3.47 0.07
N GLY A 354 2.06 3.99 -0.93
CA GLY A 354 1.98 3.43 -2.28
C GLY A 354 3.04 3.92 -3.27
N SER A 355 3.83 4.94 -2.91
CA SER A 355 4.74 5.59 -3.87
C SER A 355 6.03 4.80 -4.14
N ALA A 356 6.30 3.79 -3.33
CA ALA A 356 7.57 3.06 -3.35
C ALA A 356 7.94 2.46 -4.71
N LEU A 357 6.96 2.16 -5.56
CA LEU A 357 7.14 1.55 -6.88
C LEU A 357 6.89 2.50 -8.06
N MET A 358 6.53 3.76 -7.80
CA MET A 358 6.34 4.75 -8.87
C MET A 358 7.65 4.95 -9.62
N ASN A 359 7.57 5.09 -10.95
CA ASN A 359 8.71 5.29 -11.84
C ASN A 359 9.70 6.32 -11.30
N ALA A 360 9.20 7.46 -10.80
CA ALA A 360 10.01 8.54 -10.24
C ALA A 360 10.96 8.12 -9.11
N ILE A 361 10.51 7.20 -8.25
CA ILE A 361 11.25 6.77 -7.06
C ILE A 361 12.01 5.47 -7.35
N TYR A 362 11.32 4.50 -7.96
CA TYR A 362 11.87 3.18 -8.29
C TYR A 362 13.04 3.28 -9.28
N ASP A 363 12.89 4.07 -10.34
CA ASP A 363 13.91 4.26 -11.38
C ASP A 363 14.43 5.70 -11.34
N TRP A 364 14.96 6.08 -10.18
CA TRP A 364 15.43 7.44 -9.92
C TRP A 364 16.55 7.90 -10.88
N GLU A 365 17.32 6.97 -11.45
CA GLU A 365 18.38 7.26 -12.43
C GLU A 365 17.77 7.78 -13.74
N GLU A 366 16.91 6.98 -14.38
CA GLU A 366 16.22 7.35 -15.62
C GLU A 366 15.28 8.54 -15.44
N THR A 367 14.68 8.65 -14.24
CA THR A 367 13.90 9.82 -13.83
C THR A 367 14.73 11.10 -13.88
N ASN A 368 15.94 11.07 -13.33
CA ASN A 368 16.83 12.23 -13.34
C ASN A 368 17.41 12.54 -14.73
N ASP A 369 17.42 11.55 -15.63
CA ASP A 369 17.75 11.74 -17.05
C ASP A 369 16.57 12.28 -17.88
N GLY A 370 15.39 12.41 -17.26
CA GLY A 370 14.18 13.01 -17.84
C GLY A 370 13.30 12.03 -18.61
N THR A 371 13.49 10.72 -18.42
CA THR A 371 12.73 9.67 -19.13
C THR A 371 11.22 9.76 -18.86
N TYR A 372 10.80 10.13 -17.64
CA TYR A 372 9.39 10.26 -17.22
C TYR A 372 8.88 11.71 -17.15
N GLY A 373 9.58 12.64 -17.80
CA GLY A 373 9.23 14.07 -17.80
C GLY A 373 9.85 14.90 -16.67
N ASP A 374 9.57 16.21 -16.69
CA ASP A 374 10.16 17.17 -15.75
C ASP A 374 9.48 17.08 -14.36
N LEU A 375 10.26 16.73 -13.33
CA LEU A 375 9.81 16.75 -11.92
C LEU A 375 9.84 18.16 -11.30
N ASN A 376 9.39 19.18 -12.03
CA ASN A 376 9.39 20.58 -11.58
C ASN A 376 10.75 21.09 -11.06
N GLY A 377 11.86 20.55 -11.60
CA GLY A 377 13.23 20.91 -11.18
C GLY A 377 13.74 20.21 -9.92
N LYS A 378 12.98 19.24 -9.37
CA LYS A 378 13.44 18.34 -8.32
C LYS A 378 14.35 17.26 -8.93
N VAL A 379 15.32 16.80 -8.13
CA VAL A 379 16.23 15.70 -8.47
C VAL A 379 16.00 14.61 -7.44
N MET A 380 15.68 13.41 -7.92
CA MET A 380 15.45 12.26 -7.04
C MET A 380 16.78 11.76 -6.48
N PRO A 381 16.90 11.59 -5.15
CA PRO A 381 18.12 11.09 -4.54
C PRO A 381 18.31 9.60 -4.85
N ASN A 382 19.56 9.15 -4.80
CA ASN A 382 19.87 7.72 -4.83
C ASN A 382 19.19 7.03 -3.65
N ASN A 383 18.36 6.03 -3.95
CA ASN A 383 17.57 5.26 -3.00
C ASN A 383 17.62 3.76 -3.34
N ASP A 384 17.17 2.94 -2.40
CA ASP A 384 17.22 1.49 -2.50
C ASP A 384 15.88 0.85 -2.90
N ASN A 385 14.86 1.63 -3.33
CA ASN A 385 13.51 1.10 -3.61
C ASN A 385 13.53 -0.08 -4.58
N ARG A 386 14.28 0.05 -5.68
CA ARG A 386 14.46 -0.99 -6.69
C ARG A 386 15.08 -2.25 -6.12
N ARG A 387 16.20 -2.11 -5.40
CA ARG A 387 16.92 -3.23 -4.78
C ARG A 387 16.05 -3.94 -3.74
N TRP A 388 15.41 -3.17 -2.86
CA TRP A 388 14.55 -3.67 -1.79
C TRP A 388 13.38 -4.52 -2.31
N VAL A 389 12.60 -4.02 -3.27
CA VAL A 389 11.45 -4.79 -3.76
C VAL A 389 11.91 -6.02 -4.55
N LEU A 390 12.99 -5.91 -5.33
CA LEU A 390 13.52 -7.05 -6.08
C LEU A 390 14.04 -8.15 -5.14
N ASP A 391 14.58 -7.79 -3.98
CA ASP A 391 14.92 -8.76 -2.93
C ASP A 391 13.69 -9.48 -2.39
N ILE A 392 12.59 -8.78 -2.12
CA ILE A 392 11.33 -9.44 -1.73
C ILE A 392 10.86 -10.42 -2.81
N ILE A 393 10.91 -10.02 -4.08
CA ILE A 393 10.51 -10.89 -5.20
C ILE A 393 11.45 -12.09 -5.33
N ALA A 394 12.77 -11.89 -5.17
CA ALA A 394 13.74 -12.96 -5.22
C ALA A 394 13.59 -13.94 -4.06
N GLU A 395 13.37 -13.43 -2.84
CA GLU A 395 13.03 -14.22 -1.64
C GLU A 395 11.80 -15.09 -1.89
N SER A 396 10.81 -14.64 -2.67
CA SER A 396 9.61 -15.42 -2.95
C SER A 396 9.80 -16.44 -4.06
N LEU A 397 10.46 -16.06 -5.17
CA LEU A 397 10.43 -16.84 -6.40
C LEU A 397 11.63 -17.79 -6.59
N LEU A 398 12.69 -17.66 -5.78
CA LEU A 398 13.92 -18.44 -5.95
C LEU A 398 14.17 -19.48 -4.84
N MET A 399 13.22 -19.64 -3.93
CA MET A 399 13.36 -20.48 -2.74
C MET A 399 13.04 -21.97 -2.92
#